data_AF-I3W3P6-F1
#
_entry.id   AF-I3W3P6-F1
#
_cell.length_a   1.000
_cell.length_b   1.000
_cell.length_c   1.000
_cell.angle_alpha   90.00
_cell.angle_beta   90.00
_cell.angle_gamma   90.00
#
_symmetry.space_group_name_H-M   'P 1'
#
loop_
_entity.id
_entity.type
_entity.pdbx_description
1 polymer ?
#
loop_
_entity_poly.entity_id
_entity_poly.type
_entity_poly.pdbx_seq_one_letter_code
_entity_poly.pdbx_strand_id
1 'polypeptide(L)'
;MEIFIALTFATVPVAWMVWDRYFRILPLSYFGIENVQMVAKWESTEWREQVFTRGGMTRKEWLRVNTRQLEAISAELHRRNPDEPRD
;
A
#
# COMPACT_ATOMS: atom_id res chain seq x y z
N MET A 1 -37.40 -16.31 7.12
CA MET A 1 -36.64 -16.56 5.87
C MET A 1 -36.13 -15.26 5.26
N GLU A 2 -36.96 -14.20 5.20
CA GLU A 2 -36.60 -12.89 4.62
C GLU A 2 -35.39 -12.20 5.28
N ILE A 3 -35.27 -12.23 6.62
CA ILE A 3 -34.14 -11.62 7.33
C ILE A 3 -32.81 -12.26 6.92
N PHE A 4 -32.77 -13.60 6.78
CA PHE A 4 -31.56 -14.31 6.36
C PHE A 4 -31.18 -13.98 4.90
N ILE A 5 -32.18 -13.81 4.03
CA ILE A 5 -31.98 -13.40 2.64
C ILE A 5 -31.40 -11.97 2.60
N ALA A 6 -32.01 -11.03 3.32
CA ALA A 6 -31.54 -9.64 3.40
C ALA A 6 -30.10 -9.54 3.95
N LEU A 7 -29.78 -10.29 5.01
CA LEU A 7 -28.43 -10.35 5.57
C LEU A 7 -27.42 -10.91 4.56
N THR A 8 -27.79 -11.92 3.78
CA THR A 8 -26.90 -12.49 2.75
C THR A 8 -26.59 -11.48 1.64
N PHE A 9 -27.60 -10.72 1.20
CA PHE A 9 -27.37 -9.66 0.21
C PHE A 9 -26.55 -8.49 0.76
N ALA A 10 -26.62 -8.21 2.07
CA ALA A 10 -25.81 -7.16 2.69
C ALA A 10 -24.36 -7.61 2.94
N THR A 11 -24.12 -8.88 3.27
CA THR A 11 -22.78 -9.39 3.58
C THR A 11 -21.90 -9.51 2.33
N VAL A 12 -22.47 -9.84 1.17
CA VAL A 12 -21.71 -10.00 -0.07
C VAL A 12 -20.98 -8.71 -0.50
N PRO A 13 -21.64 -7.52 -0.57
CA PRO A 13 -20.97 -6.25 -0.86
C PRO A 13 -19.91 -5.88 0.18
N VAL A 14 -20.18 -6.13 1.46
CA VAL A 14 -19.22 -5.84 2.54
C VAL A 14 -17.98 -6.73 2.39
N ALA A 15 -18.16 -8.03 2.15
CA ALA A 15 -17.08 -8.96 1.92
C ALA A 15 -16.26 -8.57 0.68
N TRP A 16 -16.92 -8.17 -0.41
CA TRP A 16 -16.26 -7.66 -1.60
C TRP A 16 -15.42 -6.40 -1.31
N MET A 17 -15.97 -5.45 -0.56
CA MET A 17 -15.27 -4.21 -0.19
C MET A 17 -14.04 -4.48 0.69
N VAL A 18 -14.15 -5.44 1.61
CA VAL A 18 -13.02 -5.88 2.45
C VAL A 18 -11.97 -6.59 1.59
N TRP A 19 -12.37 -7.47 0.68
CA TRP A 19 -11.46 -8.15 -0.24
C TRP A 19 -10.69 -7.14 -1.10
N ASP A 20 -11.41 -6.21 -1.72
CA ASP A 20 -10.84 -5.16 -2.56
C ASP A 20 -9.82 -4.30 -1.81
N ARG A 21 -10.14 -3.94 -0.55
CA ARG A 21 -9.29 -3.06 0.25
C ARG A 21 -8.03 -3.74 0.79
N TYR A 22 -8.11 -5.03 1.15
CA TYR A 22 -7.04 -5.68 1.92
C TYR A 22 -6.28 -6.78 1.16
N PHE A 23 -6.93 -7.47 0.23
CA PHE A 23 -6.40 -8.68 -0.39
C PHE A 23 -6.18 -8.54 -1.89
N ARG A 24 -6.90 -7.62 -2.54
CA ARG A 24 -6.75 -7.40 -3.98
C ARG A 24 -5.34 -6.90 -4.31
N ILE A 25 -4.64 -7.70 -5.10
CA ILE A 25 -3.37 -7.35 -5.70
C ILE A 25 -3.66 -6.53 -6.96
N LEU A 26 -3.12 -5.32 -7.01
CA LEU A 26 -3.22 -4.42 -8.16
C LEU A 26 -1.92 -4.48 -8.97
N PRO A 27 -2.00 -4.41 -10.31
CA PRO A 27 -0.82 -4.46 -11.16
C PRO A 27 0.08 -3.26 -10.87
N LEU A 28 1.40 -3.40 -11.06
CA LEU A 28 2.36 -2.32 -10.78
C LEU A 28 2.05 -1.03 -11.55
N SER A 29 1.49 -1.14 -12.75
CA SER A 29 1.05 0.00 -13.57
C SER A 29 -0.01 0.86 -12.87
N TYR A 30 -0.84 0.29 -12.00
CA TYR A 30 -1.84 1.02 -11.21
C TYR A 30 -1.19 2.05 -10.27
N PHE A 31 0.01 1.75 -9.76
CA PHE A 31 0.75 2.62 -8.83
C PHE A 31 1.73 3.58 -9.53
N GLY A 32 1.80 3.53 -10.87
CA GLY A 32 2.83 4.19 -11.66
C GLY A 32 4.15 3.42 -11.60
N ILE A 33 4.49 2.73 -12.70
CA ILE A 33 5.62 1.80 -12.72
C ILE A 33 6.97 2.48 -12.40
N GLU A 34 7.14 3.73 -12.82
CA GLU A 34 8.33 4.53 -12.52
C GLU A 34 8.47 4.82 -11.02
N ASN A 35 7.36 5.14 -10.35
CA ASN A 35 7.34 5.37 -8.89
C ASN A 35 7.69 4.08 -8.15
N VAL A 36 7.13 2.94 -8.59
CA VAL A 36 7.45 1.63 -8.02
C VAL A 36 8.94 1.33 -8.17
N GLN A 37 9.52 1.57 -9.35
CA GLN A 37 10.95 1.38 -9.58
C GLN A 37 11.82 2.32 -8.74
N MET A 38 11.38 3.56 -8.53
CA MET A 38 12.09 4.52 -7.66
C MET A 38 12.11 4.06 -6.21
N VAL A 39 10.95 3.67 -5.67
CA VAL A 39 10.82 3.13 -4.32
C VAL A 39 11.64 1.84 -4.15
N ALA A 40 11.59 0.96 -5.15
CA ALA A 40 12.33 -0.29 -5.13
C ALA A 40 13.85 -0.12 -4.93
N LYS A 41 14.45 1.00 -5.37
CA LYS A 41 15.88 1.28 -5.15
C LYS A 41 16.26 1.33 -3.67
N TRP A 42 15.30 1.65 -2.80
CA TRP A 42 15.51 1.88 -1.37
C TRP A 42 14.93 0.77 -0.48
N GLU A 43 14.20 -0.19 -1.06
CA GLU A 43 13.57 -1.29 -0.34
C GLU A 43 14.41 -2.57 -0.37
N SER A 44 14.11 -3.50 0.54
CA SER A 44 14.82 -4.77 0.65
C SER A 44 14.70 -5.59 -0.64
N THR A 45 15.71 -6.44 -0.89
CA THR A 45 15.68 -7.38 -2.01
C THR A 45 14.48 -8.31 -1.91
N GLU A 46 14.15 -8.78 -0.71
CA GLU A 46 12.99 -9.65 -0.46
C GLU A 46 11.67 -8.98 -0.88
N TRP A 47 11.45 -7.71 -0.49
CA TRP A 47 10.25 -6.98 -0.89
C TRP A 47 10.18 -6.81 -2.40
N ARG A 48 11.31 -6.43 -3.03
CA ARG A 48 11.39 -6.28 -4.48
C ARG A 48 11.05 -7.58 -5.19
N GLU A 49 11.70 -8.68 -4.83
CA GLU A 49 11.45 -9.99 -5.42
C GLU A 49 9.98 -10.40 -5.28
N GLN A 50 9.40 -10.22 -4.08
CA GLN A 50 8.00 -10.51 -3.84
C GLN A 50 7.07 -9.68 -4.75
N VAL A 51 7.29 -8.38 -4.87
CA VAL A 51 6.45 -7.46 -5.64
C VAL A 51 6.58 -7.69 -7.15
N PHE A 52 7.80 -7.77 -7.66
CA PHE A 52 8.05 -7.91 -9.09
C PHE A 52 7.69 -9.31 -9.60
N THR A 53 7.94 -10.37 -8.81
CA THR A 53 7.53 -11.74 -9.17
C THR A 53 6.01 -11.88 -9.18
N ARG A 54 5.33 -11.27 -8.20
CA ARG A 54 3.87 -11.24 -8.13
C ARG A 54 3.24 -10.34 -9.20
N GLY A 55 4.01 -9.45 -9.82
CA GLY A 55 3.54 -8.49 -10.84
C GLY A 55 2.62 -7.39 -10.29
N GLY A 56 2.59 -7.21 -8.97
CA GLY A 56 1.62 -6.33 -8.32
C GLY A 56 1.75 -6.30 -6.80
N MET A 57 0.97 -5.42 -6.18
CA MET A 57 0.85 -5.35 -4.72
C MET A 57 -0.51 -4.84 -4.26
N THR A 58 -0.82 -5.05 -2.97
CA THR A 58 -2.03 -4.49 -2.39
C THR A 58 -1.88 -2.99 -2.16
N ARG A 59 -2.99 -2.24 -2.15
CA ARG A 59 -2.97 -0.81 -1.79
C ARG A 59 -2.37 -0.56 -0.41
N LYS A 60 -2.63 -1.46 0.54
CA LYS A 60 -2.11 -1.38 1.92
C LYS A 60 -0.59 -1.54 1.95
N GLU A 61 -0.05 -2.46 1.16
CA GLU A 61 1.39 -2.68 1.02
C GLU A 61 2.07 -1.45 0.41
N TRP A 62 1.51 -0.91 -0.68
CA TRP A 62 2.01 0.31 -1.31
C TRP A 62 2.03 1.51 -0.35
N LEU A 63 0.93 1.74 0.37
CA LEU A 63 0.85 2.81 1.38
C LEU A 63 1.89 2.63 2.48
N ARG A 64 2.05 1.42 3.01
CA ARG A 64 3.02 1.12 4.06
C ARG A 64 4.45 1.46 3.64
N VAL A 65 4.84 1.09 2.42
CA VAL A 65 6.18 1.37 1.89
C VAL A 65 6.39 2.87 1.71
N ASN A 66 5.42 3.56 1.09
CA ASN A 66 5.52 5.02 0.92
C ASN A 66 5.59 5.76 2.26
N THR A 67 4.78 5.37 3.25
CA THR A 67 4.84 5.98 4.59
C THR A 67 6.22 5.83 5.21
N ARG A 68 6.83 4.63 5.15
CA ARG A 68 8.20 4.41 5.67
C ARG A 68 9.24 5.28 4.95
N GLN A 69 9.15 5.38 3.62
CA GLN A 69 10.06 6.22 2.83
C GLN A 69 9.91 7.70 3.20
N LEU A 70 8.67 8.19 3.34
CA LEU A 70 8.40 9.56 3.78
C LEU A 70 8.90 9.83 5.20
N GLU A 71 8.71 8.88 6.12
CA GLU A 71 9.25 8.97 7.47
C GLU A 71 10.79 9.04 7.48
N ALA A 72 11.45 8.22 6.66
CA ALA A 72 12.91 8.24 6.52
C ALA A 72 13.42 9.56 5.92
N ILE A 73 12.75 10.08 4.90
CA ILE A 73 13.08 11.39 4.32
C ILE A 73 12.87 12.50 5.34
N SER A 74 11.72 12.51 6.03
CA SER A 74 11.42 13.49 7.08
C SER A 74 12.45 13.44 8.21
N ALA A 75 12.88 12.25 8.63
CA ALA A 75 13.92 12.09 9.65
C ALA A 75 15.28 12.62 9.18
N GLU A 76 15.68 12.36 7.92
CA GLU A 76 16.93 12.87 7.36
C GLU A 76 16.90 14.39 7.16
N LEU A 77 15.76 14.95 6.74
CA LEU A 77 15.57 16.40 6.63
C LEU A 77 15.72 17.07 8.01
N HIS A 78 15.07 16.52 9.03
CA HIS A 78 15.20 17.03 10.40
C HIS A 78 16.63 16.91 10.94
N ARG A 79 17.34 15.81 10.62
CA ARG A 79 18.77 15.69 10.98
C ARG A 79 19.63 16.79 10.36
N ARG A 80 19.29 17.24 9.14
CA ARG A 80 20.01 18.31 8.42
C ARG A 80 19.61 19.71 8.89
N ASN A 81 18.35 19.89 9.28
CA ASN A 81 17.82 21.17 9.76
C ASN A 81 17.02 20.97 11.07
N PRO A 82 17.72 20.85 12.22
CA PRO A 82 17.07 20.50 13.49
C PRO A 82 16.16 21.61 14.04
N ASP A 83 16.35 22.85 13.59
CA ASP A 83 15.62 24.03 14.07
C ASP A 83 14.33 24.33 13.29
N GLU A 84 14.04 23.58 12.23
CA GLU A 84 12.82 23.75 11.43
C GLU A 84 11.64 22.96 12.04
N PRO A 85 10.53 23.62 12.39
CA PRO A 85 9.38 22.94 13.00
C PRO A 85 8.73 21.93 12.03
N ARG A 86 8.23 20.83 12.58
CA ARG A 86 7.42 19.86 11.83
C ARG A 86 6.01 20.43 11.62
N ASP A 87 5.70 20.79 10.39
CA ASP A 87 4.34 21.12 9.93
C ASP A 87 3.42 19.88 9.90
#